data_AF-A0A7W0P9B8-F1
#
_entry.id   AF-A0A7W0P9B8-F1
#
_cell.length_a   1.000
_cell.length_b   1.000
_cell.length_c   1.000
_cell.angle_alpha   90.00
_cell.angle_beta   90.00
_cell.angle_gamma   90.00
#
_symmetry.space_group_name_H-M   'P 1'
#
loop_
_entity.id
_entity.type
_entity.pdbx_description
1 polymer ?
#
loop_
_entity_poly.entity_id
_entity_poly.type
_entity_poly.pdbx_seq_one_letter_code
_entity_poly.pdbx_strand_id
1 'polypeptide(L)' 'MTSLFVNRERELSALRDWWDARGGALGLVWGRRRVGKTALLTEFARDRRAIFHTAS' A
#
# COMPACT_ATOMS: atom_id res chain seq x y z
N MET A 1 -16.62 12.81 3.80
CA MET A 1 -16.80 12.15 2.48
C MET A 1 -15.88 10.95 2.42
N THR A 2 -16.44 9.74 2.36
CA THR A 2 -15.65 8.52 2.15
C THR A 2 -15.16 8.55 0.70
N SER A 3 -13.92 9.01 0.49
CA SER A 3 -13.31 9.01 -0.84
C SER A 3 -13.23 7.57 -1.34
N LEU A 4 -13.89 7.26 -2.46
CA LEU A 4 -13.78 5.96 -3.11
C LEU A 4 -12.37 5.82 -3.71
N PHE A 5 -11.64 4.77 -3.31
CA PHE A 5 -10.38 4.40 -3.97
C PHE A 5 -10.72 3.54 -5.19
N VAL A 6 -10.32 3.97 -6.38
CA VAL A 6 -10.69 3.34 -7.66
C VAL A 6 -9.43 2.82 -8.35
N ASN A 7 -9.53 1.66 -9.00
CA ASN A 7 -8.45 0.97 -9.72
C ASN A 7 -7.34 0.47 -8.77
N ARG A 8 -6.16 0.12 -9.30
CA ARG A 8 -5.00 -0.44 -8.59
C ARG A 8 -5.23 -1.80 -7.94
N GLU A 9 -6.17 -2.57 -8.47
CA GLU A 9 -6.51 -3.91 -7.97
C GLU A 9 -5.30 -4.85 -7.99
N ARG A 10 -4.50 -4.79 -9.06
CA ARG A 10 -3.30 -5.62 -9.20
C ARG A 10 -2.24 -5.28 -8.17
N GLU A 11 -1.98 -4.00 -7.95
CA GLU A 11 -1.02 -3.53 -6.96
C GLU A 11 -1.47 -3.85 -5.53
N LEU A 12 -2.78 -3.71 -5.23
CA LEU A 12 -3.34 -4.11 -3.94
C LEU A 12 -3.25 -5.61 -3.72
N SER A 13 -3.51 -6.44 -4.74
CA SER A 13 -3.34 -7.89 -4.66
C SER A 13 -1.89 -8.25 -4.36
N ALA A 14 -0.94 -7.68 -5.09
CA ALA A 14 0.49 -7.94 -4.87
C ALA A 14 0.95 -7.58 -3.45
N LEU A 15 0.43 -6.48 -2.89
CA LEU A 15 0.71 -6.11 -1.49
C LEU A 15 0.08 -7.08 -0.48
N ARG A 16 -1.10 -7.63 -0.76
CA ARG A 16 -1.75 -8.65 0.10
C ARG A 16 -0.96 -9.95 0.08
N ASP A 17 -0.62 -10.42 -1.11
CA ASP A 17 0.17 -11.65 -1.30
C ASP A 17 1.54 -11.54 -0.62
N TRP A 18 2.19 -10.38 -0.73
CA TRP A 18 3.44 -10.08 -0.03
C TRP A 18 3.28 -10.10 1.50
N TRP A 19 2.20 -9.51 2.03
CA TRP A 19 1.93 -9.44 3.47
C TRP A 19 1.60 -10.80 4.09
N ASP A 20 0.89 -11.65 3.35
CA ASP A 20 0.46 -12.97 3.81
C ASP A 20 1.56 -14.05 3.63
N ALA A 21 2.63 -13.73 2.90
CA ALA A 21 3.75 -14.63 2.69
C ALA A 21 4.49 -14.96 4.01
N ARG A 22 4.78 -16.25 4.21
CA ARG A 22 5.53 -16.72 5.39
C ARG A 22 6.98 -16.23 5.34
N GLY A 23 7.51 -15.79 6.48
CA GLY A 23 8.93 -15.46 6.66
C GLY A 23 9.27 -13.97 6.67
N GLY A 24 8.30 -13.07 6.48
CA GLY A 24 8.48 -11.62 6.60
C GLY A 24 9.49 -11.05 5.59
N ALA A 25 9.00 -10.53 4.47
CA ALA A 25 9.85 -9.91 3.44
C ALA A 25 9.78 -8.38 3.49
N LEU A 26 10.85 -7.69 3.10
CA LEU A 26 10.80 -6.25 2.86
C LEU A 26 10.06 -5.96 1.54
N GLY A 27 8.97 -5.19 1.62
CA GLY A 27 8.21 -4.74 0.44
C GLY A 27 8.61 -3.33 0.03
N LEU A 28 8.99 -3.13 -1.24
CA LEU A 28 9.35 -1.82 -1.78
C LEU A 28 8.31 -1.35 -2.79
N VAL A 29 7.67 -0.21 -2.52
CA VAL A 29 6.72 0.44 -3.45
C VAL A 29 7.39 1.65 -4.10
N TRP A 30 7.69 1.54 -5.40
CA TRP A 30 8.37 2.60 -6.17
C TRP A 30 7.53 3.12 -7.34
N GLY A 31 7.99 4.22 -7.95
CA GLY A 31 7.33 4.82 -9.13
C GLY A 31 7.53 6.33 -9.20
N ARG A 32 7.06 6.98 -10.26
CA ARG A 32 7.23 8.43 -10.49
C ARG A 32 6.58 9.28 -9.37
N ARG A 33 7.02 10.53 -9.24
CA ARG A 33 6.43 11.49 -8.29
C ARG A 33 4.94 11.70 -8.64
N ARG A 34 4.07 11.77 -7.63
CA ARG A 34 2.61 12.01 -7.73
C ARG A 34 1.76 10.93 -8.42
N VAL A 35 2.25 9.70 -8.62
CA VAL A 35 1.44 8.59 -9.19
C VAL A 35 0.45 7.93 -8.22
N GLY A 36 0.38 8.40 -6.96
CA GLY A 36 -0.54 7.87 -5.95
C GLY A 36 0.01 6.76 -5.05
N LYS A 37 1.34 6.60 -4.92
CA LYS A 37 1.93 5.58 -4.03
C LYS A 37 1.47 5.69 -2.57
N THR A 38 1.43 6.91 -2.04
CA THR A 38 0.92 7.15 -0.68
C THR A 38 -0.54 6.71 -0.56
N ALA A 39 -1.39 7.07 -1.52
CA ALA A 39 -2.79 6.65 -1.52
C ALA A 39 -2.94 5.13 -1.58
N LEU A 40 -2.14 4.44 -2.41
CA LEU A 40 -2.12 2.97 -2.47
C LEU A 40 -1.74 2.34 -1.12
N LEU A 41 -0.68 2.83 -0.47
CA LEU A 41 -0.25 2.32 0.82
C LEU A 41 -1.24 2.63 1.94
N THR A 42 -1.87 3.81 1.92
CA THR A 42 -2.95 4.17 2.86
C THR A 42 -4.16 3.26 2.69
N GLU A 43 -4.58 2.99 1.46
CA GLU A 43 -5.69 2.07 1.18
C GLU A 43 -5.34 0.64 1.61
N PHE A 44 -4.14 0.17 1.27
CA PHE A 44 -3.66 -1.15 1.71
C PHE A 44 -3.65 -1.29 3.25
N ALA A 45 -3.29 -0.22 3.96
CA ALA A 45 -3.23 -0.22 5.42
C ALA A 45 -4.60 -0.09 6.12
N ARG A 46 -5.68 0.21 5.40
CA ARG A 46 -7.00 0.60 5.96
C ARG A 46 -7.56 -0.39 6.99
N ASP A 47 -7.40 -1.68 6.73
CA ASP A 47 -7.92 -2.76 7.57
C ASP A 47 -6.80 -3.53 8.29
N ARG A 48 -5.64 -2.89 8.47
CA ARG A 48 -4.43 -3.52 9.05
C ARG A 48 -3.84 -2.64 10.14
N ARG A 49 -3.25 -3.26 11.16
CA ARG A 49 -2.45 -2.51 12.14
C ARG A 49 -1.14 -2.07 11.48
N ALA A 50 -1.04 -0.79 11.13
CA ALA A 50 0.10 -0.23 10.44
C ALA A 50 0.59 1.07 11.08
N ILE A 51 1.89 1.35 10.93
CA ILE A 51 2.49 2.64 11.27
C ILE A 51 2.94 3.27 9.95
N PHE A 52 2.51 4.50 9.70
CA PHE A 52 2.95 5.29 8.54
C PHE A 52 3.91 6.39 9.02
N HIS A 53 5.12 6.41 8.46
CA HIS A 53 6.13 7.39 8.78
C HIS A 53 6.72 7.99 7.51
N THR A 54 6.89 9.30 7.50
CA THR A 54 7.59 10.03 6.44
C THR A 54 8.75 10.77 7.08
N ALA A 55 9.97 10.51 6.60
CA ALA A 55 11.11 11.35 6.91
C ALA A 55 11.01 12.59 6.01
N SER A 56 10.88 13.75 6.64
CA SER A 56 10.86 15.07 5.99
C SER A 56 12.27 15.60 5.77
#